data_AF-A0A4Y1ZIN5-F1
#
_entry.id   AF-A0A4Y1ZIN5-F1
#
_cell.length_a   1.000
_cell.length_b   1.000
_cell.length_c   1.000
_cell.angle_alpha   90.00
_cell.angle_beta   90.00
_cell.angle_gamma   90.00
#
_symmetry.space_group_name_H-M   'P 1'
#
loop_
_entity.id
_entity.type
_entity.pdbx_description
1 polymer ?
#
loop_
_entity_poly.entity_id
_entity_poly.type
_entity_poly.pdbx_seq_one_letter_code
_entity_poly.pdbx_strand_id
1 'polypeptide(L)'
;MSDEAKMKQNENSVIEFIENVEHPRKKADAYKLLELFTETVGVQAKMWGPSIIGFGSYHYKYDSGREGDAPLTGFSPRKAKISLYLMMPDEAYENSLSILENIPAAKPASM
;
A
#
# COMPACT_ATOMS: atom_id res chain seq x y z
N MET A 1 -20.82 18.64 -5.86
CA MET A 1 -20.55 17.51 -4.95
C MET A 1 -19.09 17.62 -4.57
N SER A 2 -18.79 17.85 -3.30
CA SER A 2 -17.41 17.95 -2.82
C SER A 2 -16.71 16.62 -3.08
N ASP A 3 -15.60 16.63 -3.83
CA ASP A 3 -14.75 15.46 -4.04
C ASP A 3 -14.12 15.06 -2.70
N GLU A 4 -14.84 14.22 -1.96
CA GLU A 4 -14.34 13.61 -0.74
C GLU A 4 -13.10 12.79 -1.08
N ALA A 5 -12.04 12.93 -0.27
CA ALA A 5 -10.80 12.20 -0.47
C ALA A 5 -11.09 10.69 -0.51
N LYS A 6 -10.89 10.08 -1.69
CA LYS A 6 -11.15 8.65 -1.94
C LYS A 6 -10.22 7.71 -1.18
N MET A 7 -9.19 8.24 -0.52
CA MET A 7 -8.20 7.48 0.24
C MET A 7 -8.39 7.75 1.74
N LYS A 8 -9.34 7.03 2.34
CA LYS A 8 -9.58 7.05 3.79
C LYS A 8 -9.65 5.63 4.31
N GLN A 9 -9.22 5.43 5.55
CA GLN A 9 -9.47 4.18 6.25
C GLN A 9 -10.98 3.91 6.30
N ASN A 10 -11.38 2.66 6.13
CA ASN A 10 -12.77 2.23 6.22
C ASN A 10 -12.90 0.85 6.89
N GLU A 11 -14.15 0.46 7.12
CA GLU A 11 -14.50 -0.79 7.82
C GLU A 11 -14.65 -2.00 6.89
N ASN A 12 -14.23 -1.89 5.62
CA ASN A 12 -14.25 -3.05 4.73
C ASN A 12 -13.26 -4.12 5.22
N SER A 13 -13.65 -5.39 5.06
CA SER A 13 -12.80 -6.52 5.46
C SER A 13 -11.62 -6.70 4.51
N VAL A 14 -10.41 -6.72 5.08
CA VAL A 14 -9.17 -7.03 4.34
C VAL A 14 -9.22 -8.44 3.75
N ILE A 15 -9.73 -9.41 4.52
CA ILE A 15 -9.81 -10.81 4.09
C ILE A 15 -10.81 -10.96 2.94
N GLU A 16 -12.00 -10.37 3.05
CA GLU A 16 -12.97 -10.41 1.95
C GLU A 16 -12.44 -9.71 0.69
N PHE A 17 -11.70 -8.62 0.85
CA PHE A 17 -11.05 -7.96 -0.28
C PHE A 17 -10.02 -8.86 -0.97
N ILE A 18 -9.18 -9.57 -0.22
CA ILE A 18 -8.23 -10.55 -0.76
C ILE A 18 -8.98 -11.71 -1.44
N GLU A 19 -10.06 -12.20 -0.84
CA GLU A 19 -10.86 -13.29 -1.42
C GLU A 19 -11.50 -12.93 -2.77
N ASN A 20 -11.77 -11.64 -2.99
CA ASN A 20 -12.27 -11.14 -4.27
C ASN A 20 -11.18 -10.96 -5.35
N VAL A 21 -9.91 -11.24 -5.05
CA VAL A 21 -8.83 -11.24 -6.05
C VAL A 21 -8.99 -12.46 -6.99
N GLU A 22 -9.38 -12.20 -8.23
CA GLU A 22 -9.67 -13.23 -9.25
C GLU A 22 -8.49 -14.19 -9.52
N HIS A 23 -7.26 -13.66 -9.59
CA HIS A 23 -6.10 -14.44 -10.00
C HIS A 23 -5.54 -15.25 -8.81
N PRO A 24 -5.54 -16.60 -8.83
CA PRO A 24 -5.17 -17.42 -7.66
C PRO A 24 -3.78 -17.15 -7.10
N ARG A 25 -2.76 -17.05 -7.96
CA ARG A 25 -1.39 -16.68 -7.52
C ARG A 25 -1.35 -15.32 -6.82
N LYS A 26 -2.04 -14.32 -7.35
CA LYS A 26 -2.08 -12.97 -6.77
C LYS A 26 -2.80 -12.95 -5.43
N LYS A 27 -3.86 -13.75 -5.28
CA LYS A 27 -4.53 -13.96 -3.99
C LYS A 27 -3.55 -14.57 -2.97
N ALA A 28 -2.82 -15.61 -3.36
CA ALA A 28 -1.81 -16.22 -2.49
C ALA A 28 -0.67 -15.23 -2.14
N ASP A 29 -0.20 -14.44 -3.10
CA ASP A 29 0.81 -13.40 -2.86
C ASP A 29 0.28 -12.30 -1.94
N ALA A 30 -0.99 -11.93 -2.06
CA ALA A 30 -1.64 -10.95 -1.17
C ALA A 30 -1.70 -11.45 0.28
N TYR A 31 -1.97 -12.75 0.50
CA TYR A 31 -1.90 -13.34 1.83
C TYR A 31 -0.49 -13.33 2.41
N LYS A 32 0.53 -13.69 1.61
CA LYS A 32 1.94 -13.63 2.03
C LYS A 32 2.37 -12.22 2.38
N LEU A 33 1.93 -11.22 1.61
CA LEU A 33 2.21 -9.81 1.91
C LEU A 33 1.47 -9.34 3.17
N LEU A 34 0.23 -9.79 3.38
CA LEU A 34 -0.52 -9.49 4.60
C LEU A 34 0.22 -10.01 5.83
N GLU A 35 0.68 -11.26 5.81
CA GLU A 35 1.48 -11.87 6.87
C GLU A 35 2.79 -11.08 7.09
N LEU A 36 3.60 -10.92 6.04
CA LEU A 36 4.89 -10.24 6.10
C LEU A 36 4.78 -8.82 6.68
N PHE A 37 3.81 -8.04 6.21
CA PHE A 37 3.63 -6.67 6.70
C PHE A 37 3.09 -6.65 8.13
N THR A 38 2.20 -7.57 8.49
CA THR A 38 1.68 -7.67 9.87
C THR A 38 2.81 -7.98 10.85
N GLU A 39 3.69 -8.92 10.51
CA GLU A 39 4.85 -9.28 11.34
C GLU A 39 5.88 -8.17 11.41
N THR A 40 6.19 -7.54 10.27
CA THR A 40 7.25 -6.52 10.19
C THR A 40 6.83 -5.20 10.83
N VAL A 41 5.58 -4.78 10.62
CA VAL A 41 5.07 -3.49 11.13
C VAL A 41 4.49 -3.65 12.54
N GLY A 42 4.05 -4.85 12.92
CA GLY A 42 3.49 -5.14 14.24
C GLY A 42 2.08 -4.60 14.48
N VAL A 43 1.36 -4.21 13.40
CA VAL A 43 -0.01 -3.70 13.47
C VAL A 43 -0.93 -4.44 12.51
N GLN A 44 -2.22 -4.49 12.84
CA GLN A 44 -3.22 -5.11 11.98
C GLN A 44 -3.52 -4.24 10.76
N ALA A 45 -3.71 -4.87 9.61
CA ALA A 45 -4.07 -4.20 8.38
C ALA A 45 -5.49 -3.61 8.43
N LYS A 46 -5.69 -2.50 7.73
CA LYS A 46 -7.00 -1.89 7.47
C LYS A 46 -7.17 -1.58 6.00
N MET A 47 -8.42 -1.55 5.54
CA MET A 47 -8.72 -1.11 4.18
C MET A 47 -8.67 0.42 4.08
N TRP A 48 -8.01 0.89 3.02
CA TRP A 48 -7.87 2.30 2.68
C TRP A 48 -8.38 2.55 1.26
N GLY A 49 -9.37 3.44 1.18
CA GLY A 49 -10.09 3.70 -0.06
C GLY A 49 -10.63 2.40 -0.68
N PRO A 50 -10.62 2.30 -2.02
CA PRO A 50 -11.22 1.15 -2.70
C PRO A 50 -10.31 -0.08 -2.81
N SER A 51 -9.00 0.02 -2.49
CA SER A 51 -8.09 -1.06 -2.87
C SER A 51 -6.75 -1.16 -2.13
N ILE A 52 -6.49 -0.33 -1.13
CA ILE A 52 -5.22 -0.39 -0.40
C ILE A 52 -5.44 -1.17 0.89
N ILE A 53 -4.57 -2.16 1.13
CA ILE A 53 -4.41 -2.81 2.42
C ILE A 53 -3.26 -2.06 3.10
N GLY A 54 -3.60 -1.23 4.08
CA GLY A 54 -2.67 -0.31 4.75
C GLY A 54 -2.38 -0.70 6.19
N PHE A 55 -1.20 -0.33 6.67
CA PHE A 55 -0.69 -0.62 8.01
C PHE A 55 -0.29 0.68 8.69
N GLY A 56 -0.80 0.89 9.90
CA GLY A 56 -0.66 2.16 10.64
C GLY A 56 -1.25 3.35 9.88
N SER A 57 -1.09 4.54 10.45
CA SER A 57 -1.52 5.79 9.81
C SER A 57 -0.68 6.98 10.26
N TYR A 58 -0.63 8.01 9.43
CA TYR A 58 -0.11 9.32 9.78
C TYR A 58 -1.01 10.42 9.23
N HIS A 59 -1.01 11.56 9.91
CA HIS A 59 -1.68 12.77 9.47
C HIS A 59 -0.67 13.65 8.74
N TYR A 60 -0.92 13.96 7.46
CA TYR A 60 -0.08 14.86 6.68
C TYR A 60 -0.70 16.25 6.63
N LYS A 61 0.16 17.27 6.55
CA LYS A 61 -0.24 18.66 6.32
C LYS A 61 0.78 19.32 5.41
N TYR A 62 0.31 19.84 4.27
CA TYR A 62 1.12 20.57 3.31
C TYR A 62 1.07 22.08 3.56
N ASP A 63 2.06 22.81 3.08
CA ASP A 63 2.12 24.28 3.13
C ASP A 63 0.92 24.96 2.47
N SER A 64 0.27 24.30 1.52
CA SER A 64 -0.98 24.75 0.88
C SER A 64 -2.20 24.71 1.80
N GLY A 65 -2.07 24.17 3.03
CA GLY A 65 -3.18 23.94 3.96
C GLY A 65 -3.93 22.63 3.70
N ARG A 66 -3.59 21.87 2.66
CA ARG A 66 -4.16 20.54 2.41
C ARG A 66 -3.63 19.56 3.46
N GLU A 67 -4.53 18.93 4.19
CA GLU A 67 -4.22 17.90 5.18
C GLU A 67 -5.10 16.66 5.02
N GLY A 68 -4.78 15.60 5.75
CA GLY A 68 -5.52 14.35 5.73
C GLY A 68 -4.71 13.19 6.29
N ASP A 69 -5.28 11.99 6.25
CA ASP A 69 -4.65 10.78 6.76
C ASP A 69 -4.24 9.85 5.62
N ALA A 70 -3.16 9.12 5.83
CA ALA A 70 -2.67 8.09 4.91
C ALA A 70 -2.10 6.90 5.70
N PRO A 71 -2.08 5.69 5.10
CA PRO A 71 -1.40 4.56 5.71
C PRO A 71 0.11 4.80 5.74
N LEU A 72 0.81 4.37 6.80
CA LEU A 72 2.28 4.48 6.87
C LEU A 72 2.94 3.66 5.76
N THR A 73 2.41 2.46 5.52
CA THR A 73 2.82 1.57 4.44
C THR A 73 1.67 0.68 4.04
N GLY A 74 1.77 0.00 2.91
CA GLY A 74 0.78 -0.98 2.50
C GLY A 74 1.01 -1.53 1.11
N PHE A 75 0.01 -2.23 0.60
CA PHE A 75 0.02 -2.75 -0.76
C PHE A 75 -1.38 -2.81 -1.37
N SER A 76 -1.43 -2.97 -2.68
CA SER A 76 -2.68 -3.06 -3.45
C SER A 76 -2.58 -4.18 -4.49
N PRO A 77 -3.25 -5.33 -4.29
CA PRO A 77 -3.24 -6.47 -5.22
C PRO A 77 -4.22 -6.30 -6.39
N ARG A 78 -4.08 -5.22 -7.18
CA ARG A 78 -4.98 -4.92 -8.32
C ARG A 78 -4.77 -5.88 -9.49
N LYS A 79 -5.73 -5.90 -10.43
CA LYS A 79 -5.78 -6.84 -11.57
C LYS A 79 -4.49 -6.93 -12.40
N ALA A 80 -3.85 -5.80 -12.73
CA ALA A 80 -2.62 -5.80 -13.52
C ALA A 80 -1.37 -6.18 -12.69
N LYS A 81 -1.16 -5.53 -11.56
CA LYS A 81 0.05 -5.65 -10.74
C LYS A 81 -0.26 -5.51 -9.25
N ILE A 82 0.64 -6.02 -8.41
CA ILE A 82 0.70 -5.64 -7.00
C ILE A 82 1.53 -4.36 -6.91
N SER A 83 1.00 -3.34 -6.27
CA SER A 83 1.75 -2.12 -5.91
C SER A 83 2.11 -2.16 -4.44
N LEU A 84 3.35 -1.82 -4.10
CA LEU A 84 3.80 -1.62 -2.73
C LEU A 84 3.91 -0.11 -2.46
N TYR A 85 3.46 0.32 -1.29
CA TYR A 85 3.52 1.70 -0.81
C TYR A 85 4.47 1.73 0.37
N LEU A 86 5.72 2.13 0.13
CA LEU A 86 6.78 2.17 1.14
C LEU A 86 7.18 3.63 1.36
N MET A 87 7.26 4.05 2.62
CA MET A 87 7.90 5.30 3.01
C MET A 87 9.31 4.94 3.48
N MET A 88 10.33 5.48 2.82
CA MET A 88 11.72 5.21 3.13
C MET A 88 12.49 6.53 3.17
N PRO A 89 13.53 6.66 4.02
CA PRO A 89 14.49 7.76 3.93
C PRO A 89 15.17 7.78 2.56
N ASP A 90 15.62 8.96 2.10
CA ASP A 90 16.22 9.15 0.77
C ASP A 90 17.38 8.17 0.49
N GLU A 91 18.27 7.95 1.45
CA GLU A 91 19.39 7.01 1.31
C GLU A 91 18.91 5.56 1.09
N ALA A 92 17.86 5.13 1.82
CA ALA A 92 17.28 3.81 1.65
C ALA A 92 16.52 3.70 0.30
N TYR A 93 15.90 4.79 -0.15
CA TYR A 93 15.24 4.86 -1.44
C TYR A 93 16.24 4.70 -2.59
N GLU A 94 17.34 5.46 -2.61
CA GLU A 94 18.38 5.35 -3.64
C GLU A 94 19.00 3.95 -3.68
N ASN A 95 19.32 3.38 -2.51
CA ASN A 95 19.81 2.01 -2.43
C ASN A 95 18.80 1.01 -3.00
N SER A 96 17.50 1.21 -2.73
CA SER A 96 16.45 0.35 -3.26
C SER A 96 16.36 0.41 -4.79
N LEU A 97 16.61 1.55 -5.43
CA LEU A 97 16.57 1.67 -6.89
C LEU A 97 17.59 0.75 -7.56
N SER A 98 18.82 0.70 -7.04
CA SER A 98 19.86 -0.20 -7.55
C SER A 98 19.47 -1.69 -7.45
N ILE A 99 18.74 -2.05 -6.40
CA ILE A 99 18.22 -3.42 -6.22
C ILE A 99 17.10 -3.69 -7.23
N LEU A 100 16.18 -2.74 -7.40
CA LEU A 100 15.02 -2.88 -8.27
C LEU A 100 15.41 -2.92 -9.76
N GLU A 101 16.49 -2.26 -10.18
CA GLU A 101 17.04 -2.37 -11.54
C GLU A 101 17.40 -3.81 -11.93
N ASN A 102 17.77 -4.64 -10.95
CA ASN A 102 18.07 -6.06 -11.15
C ASN A 102 16.82 -6.94 -11.20
N ILE A 103 15.62 -6.37 -11.03
CA ILE A 103 14.33 -7.07 -11.05
C ILE A 103 13.53 -6.55 -12.26
N PRO A 104 13.53 -7.25 -13.41
CA PRO A 104 12.92 -6.74 -14.66
C PRO A 104 11.44 -6.36 -14.57
N ALA A 105 10.71 -6.93 -13.59
CA ALA A 105 9.30 -6.66 -13.36
C ALA A 105 9.03 -5.49 -12.39
N ALA A 106 10.05 -5.03 -11.66
CA ALA A 106 9.94 -3.92 -10.73
C ALA A 106 10.04 -2.59 -11.49
N LYS A 107 9.17 -1.65 -11.15
CA LYS A 107 9.23 -0.28 -11.64
C LYS A 107 8.93 0.65 -10.48
N PRO A 108 9.84 1.59 -10.13
CA PRO A 108 9.53 2.60 -9.13
C PRO A 108 8.35 3.45 -9.61
N ALA A 109 7.63 4.07 -8.66
CA ALA A 109 6.68 5.10 -9.03
C ALA A 109 7.44 6.23 -9.73
N SER A 110 6.93 6.71 -10.86
CA SER A 110 7.43 7.93 -11.49
C SER A 110 7.17 9.10 -10.54
N MET A 111 8.24 9.77 -10.10
CA MET A 111 8.14 11.08 -9.44
C MET A 111 7.60 12.14 -10.41
#